data_AF-A0AAP8T254-F1
#
_entry.id   AF-A0AAP8T254-F1
#
_cell.length_a   1.000
_cell.length_b   1.000
_cell.length_c   1.000
_cell.angle_alpha   90.00
_cell.angle_beta   90.00
_cell.angle_gamma   90.00
#
_symmetry.space_group_name_H-M   'P 1'
#
loop_
_entity.id
_entity.type
_entity.pdbx_description
1 polymer ?
#
loop_
_entity_poly.entity_id
_entity_poly.type
_entity_poly.pdbx_seq_one_letter_code
_entity_poly.pdbx_strand_id
1 'polypeptide(L)'
;KKGGRLIYIGAGTSGRLGILDAVECPPTFGTETEMVQGLIAGGLKAFTVAVEGAEDREDFAVNDLKEISLNDKDIVIGIAASGRTPYV
;
A
#
# COMPACT_ATOMS: atom_id res chain seq x y z
N LYS A 1 2.05 9.82 -20.42
CA LYS A 1 1.92 9.67 -18.94
C LYS A 1 0.75 10.54 -18.48
N LYS A 2 -0.16 10.03 -17.64
CA LYS A 2 -1.35 10.78 -17.15
C LYS A 2 -1.13 11.50 -15.80
N GLY A 3 0.06 11.37 -15.19
CA GLY A 3 0.41 12.04 -13.94
C GLY A 3 -0.20 11.41 -12.67
N GLY A 4 -0.53 10.12 -12.71
CA GLY A 4 -0.98 9.38 -11.52
C GLY A 4 0.15 8.64 -10.82
N ARG A 5 -0.18 8.06 -9.67
CA ARG A 5 0.74 7.34 -8.77
C ARG A 5 0.53 5.82 -8.87
N LEU A 6 1.52 5.06 -8.42
CA LEU A 6 1.40 3.62 -8.22
C LEU A 6 1.29 3.33 -6.72
N ILE A 7 0.26 2.61 -6.31
CA ILE A 7 -0.05 2.36 -4.90
C ILE A 7 -0.15 0.86 -4.68
N TYR A 8 0.75 0.30 -3.89
CA TYR A 8 0.64 -1.06 -3.38
C TYR A 8 -0.23 -1.08 -2.12
N ILE A 9 -1.13 -2.05 -2.01
CA ILE A 9 -1.88 -2.32 -0.77
C ILE A 9 -1.72 -3.79 -0.39
N GLY A 10 -1.56 -4.06 0.90
CA GLY A 10 -1.44 -5.43 1.39
C GLY A 10 -1.42 -5.51 2.91
N ALA A 11 -1.58 -6.72 3.44
CA ALA A 11 -1.40 -7.00 4.85
C ALA A 11 -0.11 -7.79 5.11
N GLY A 12 0.39 -7.74 6.35
CA GLY A 12 1.52 -8.56 6.78
C GLY A 12 2.72 -8.48 5.83
N THR A 13 3.24 -9.64 5.42
CA THR A 13 4.40 -9.73 4.51
C THR A 13 4.14 -9.07 3.16
N SER A 14 2.94 -9.21 2.61
CA SER A 14 2.58 -8.61 1.32
C SER A 14 2.64 -7.08 1.38
N GLY A 15 2.09 -6.46 2.42
CA GLY A 15 2.20 -5.01 2.64
C GLY A 15 3.64 -4.56 2.85
N ARG A 16 4.45 -5.33 3.60
CA ARG A 16 5.87 -5.02 3.80
C ARG A 16 6.67 -5.02 2.50
N LEU A 17 6.40 -5.96 1.60
CA LEU A 17 7.05 -6.01 0.29
C LEU A 17 6.66 -4.81 -0.59
N GLY A 18 5.38 -4.40 -0.57
CA GLY A 18 4.95 -3.18 -1.27
C GLY A 18 5.63 -1.92 -0.75
N ILE A 19 5.81 -1.79 0.57
CA ILE A 19 6.58 -0.68 1.16
C ILE A 19 8.06 -0.76 0.74
N LEU A 20 8.68 -1.94 0.81
CA LEU A 20 10.09 -2.13 0.45
C LEU A 20 10.37 -1.71 -1.00
N ASP A 21 9.53 -2.13 -1.95
CA ASP A 21 9.66 -1.74 -3.35
C ASP A 21 9.47 -0.23 -3.54
N ALA A 22 8.45 0.35 -2.88
CA ALA A 22 8.17 1.78 -2.98
C ALA A 22 9.34 2.66 -2.49
N VAL A 23 9.97 2.31 -1.36
CA VAL A 23 11.07 3.12 -0.80
C VAL A 23 12.37 3.04 -1.61
N GLU A 24 12.54 2.01 -2.44
CA GLU A 24 13.68 1.89 -3.34
C GLU A 24 13.53 2.75 -4.60
N CYS A 25 12.32 3.21 -4.95
CA CYS A 25 12.08 3.97 -6.17
C CYS A 25 12.78 5.35 -6.19
N PRO A 26 12.69 6.20 -5.15
CA PRO A 26 13.39 7.49 -5.14
C PRO A 26 14.92 7.39 -5.29
N PRO A 27 15.66 6.57 -4.51
CA PRO A 27 17.11 6.50 -4.65
C PRO A 27 17.56 5.77 -5.93
N THR A 28 16.76 4.85 -6.47
CA THR A 28 17.13 4.07 -7.67
C THR A 28 16.85 4.84 -8.95
N PHE A 29 15.73 5.55 -9.02
CA PHE A 29 15.21 6.14 -10.27
C PHE A 29 15.04 7.67 -10.22
N GLY A 30 15.29 8.31 -9.07
CA GLY A 30 15.12 9.75 -8.90
C GLY A 30 13.66 10.21 -8.95
N THR A 31 12.72 9.35 -8.56
CA THR A 31 11.29 9.70 -8.50
C THR A 31 10.97 10.50 -7.24
N GLU A 32 9.91 11.32 -7.29
CA GLU A 32 9.27 11.86 -6.09
C GLU A 32 8.78 10.72 -5.19
N THR A 33 8.80 10.94 -3.87
CA THR A 33 8.40 9.94 -2.85
C THR A 33 6.94 9.51 -2.96
N GLU A 34 6.08 10.36 -3.51
CA GLU A 34 4.65 10.10 -3.65
C GLU A 34 4.31 9.32 -4.92
N MET A 35 5.26 9.19 -5.85
CA MET A 35 5.03 8.54 -7.15
C MET A 35 4.74 7.04 -7.00
N VAL A 36 5.42 6.37 -6.06
CA VAL A 36 5.22 4.96 -5.71
C VAL A 36 5.04 4.87 -4.21
N GLN A 37 3.92 4.33 -3.75
CA GLN A 37 3.57 4.26 -2.33
C GLN A 37 3.18 2.84 -1.94
N GLY A 38 3.48 2.46 -0.70
CA GLY A 38 3.02 1.20 -0.10
C GLY A 38 2.14 1.48 1.12
N LEU A 39 0.93 0.94 1.11
CA LEU A 39 0.00 0.94 2.24
C LEU A 39 -0.04 -0.45 2.85
N ILE A 40 -0.02 -0.51 4.18
CA ILE A 40 -0.04 -1.76 4.95
C ILE A 40 -1.20 -1.74 5.94
N ALA A 41 -1.98 -2.82 5.95
CA ALA A 41 -3.07 -2.99 6.92
C ALA A 41 -2.55 -2.83 8.36
N GLY A 42 -3.17 -1.93 9.13
CA GLY A 42 -2.73 -1.58 10.49
C GLY A 42 -1.71 -0.43 10.56
N GLY A 43 -1.42 0.22 9.44
CA GLY A 43 -0.56 1.41 9.34
C GLY A 43 0.92 1.12 9.55
N LEU A 44 1.75 2.17 9.59
CA LEU A 44 3.22 2.03 9.61
C LEU A 44 3.76 1.16 10.76
N LYS A 45 3.04 1.08 11.89
CA LYS A 45 3.40 0.18 13.00
C LYS A 45 3.39 -1.30 12.58
N ALA A 46 2.51 -1.68 11.65
CA ALA A 46 2.43 -3.03 11.09
C ALA A 46 3.72 -3.47 10.37
N PHE A 47 4.56 -2.51 9.96
CA PHE A 47 5.84 -2.79 9.32
C PHE A 47 6.76 -3.58 10.25
N THR A 48 6.90 -3.16 11.52
CA THR A 48 7.81 -3.78 12.50
C THR A 48 7.13 -4.80 13.40
N VAL A 49 5.85 -4.64 13.71
CA VAL A 49 5.10 -5.52 14.62
C VAL A 49 3.77 -5.89 13.98
N ALA A 50 3.44 -7.18 13.91
CA ALA A 50 2.15 -7.62 13.37
C ALA A 50 0.98 -6.98 14.15
N VAL A 51 -0.05 -6.56 13.42
CA VAL A 51 -1.30 -6.05 13.98
C VAL A 51 -2.38 -7.10 13.71
N GLU A 52 -2.77 -7.81 14.76
CA GLU A 52 -3.74 -8.90 14.67
C GLU A 52 -5.11 -8.39 14.21
N GLY A 53 -5.74 -9.10 13.27
CA GLY A 53 -7.05 -8.76 12.70
C GLY A 53 -7.08 -7.54 11.77
N ALA A 54 -5.95 -6.87 11.51
CA ALA A 54 -5.92 -5.74 10.57
C ALA A 54 -6.25 -6.16 9.13
N GLU A 55 -5.89 -7.39 8.74
CA GLU A 55 -6.13 -7.91 7.40
C GLU A 55 -7.61 -8.20 7.11
N ASP A 56 -8.43 -8.34 8.15
CA ASP A 56 -9.86 -8.63 8.07
C ASP A 56 -10.73 -7.35 8.01
N ARG A 57 -10.11 -6.16 7.95
CA ARG A 57 -10.79 -4.86 8.01
C ARG A 57 -10.84 -4.17 6.65
N GLU A 58 -11.91 -4.42 5.89
CA GLU A 58 -12.17 -3.76 4.59
C GLU A 58 -12.20 -2.23 4.71
N ASP A 59 -12.75 -1.71 5.81
CA ASP A 59 -12.89 -0.28 6.05
C ASP A 59 -11.55 0.44 6.22
N PHE A 60 -10.50 -0.27 6.64
CA PHE A 60 -9.17 0.31 6.78
C PHE A 60 -8.59 0.70 5.41
N ALA A 61 -8.70 -0.17 4.40
CA ALA A 61 -8.19 0.16 3.06
C ALA A 61 -8.95 1.34 2.44
N VAL A 62 -10.27 1.41 2.64
CA VAL A 62 -11.07 2.55 2.19
C VAL A 62 -10.59 3.85 2.83
N ASN A 63 -10.28 3.83 4.13
CA ASN A 63 -9.78 5.01 4.84
C ASN A 63 -8.37 5.38 4.37
N ASP A 64 -7.45 4.42 4.28
CA ASP A 64 -6.07 4.66 3.83
C ASP A 64 -6.04 5.26 2.41
N LEU A 65 -6.86 4.74 1.48
CA LEU A 65 -6.96 5.27 0.12
C LEU A 65 -7.58 6.67 0.06
N LYS A 66 -8.51 6.99 0.97
CA LYS A 66 -9.06 8.35 1.09
C LYS A 66 -8.03 9.33 1.65
N GLU A 67 -7.26 8.92 2.65
CA GLU A 67 -6.23 9.77 3.27
C GLU A 67 -5.19 10.23 2.24
N ILE A 68 -4.79 9.35 1.31
CA ILE A 68 -3.88 9.71 0.22
C ILE A 68 -4.58 10.38 -0.98
N SER A 69 -5.88 10.69 -0.88
CA SER A 69 -6.68 11.30 -1.95
C SER A 69 -6.59 10.53 -3.27
N LEU A 70 -6.82 9.20 -3.22
CA LEU A 70 -6.86 8.36 -4.42
C LEU A 70 -7.79 8.96 -5.48
N ASN A 71 -7.32 8.99 -6.72
CA ASN A 71 -8.10 9.48 -7.85
C ASN A 71 -8.00 8.55 -9.07
N ASP A 72 -8.72 8.89 -10.13
CA ASP A 72 -8.89 8.10 -11.36
C ASP A 72 -7.61 7.99 -12.22
N LYS A 73 -6.54 8.71 -11.89
CA LYS A 73 -5.24 8.60 -12.56
C LYS A 73 -4.32 7.59 -11.88
N ASP A 74 -4.58 7.27 -10.62
CA ASP A 74 -3.76 6.37 -9.82
C ASP A 74 -4.01 4.90 -10.20
N ILE A 75 -3.00 4.06 -9.97
CA ILE A 75 -3.09 2.62 -10.12
C ILE A 75 -2.93 1.98 -8.74
N VAL A 76 -3.89 1.16 -8.34
CA VAL A 76 -3.83 0.37 -7.10
C VAL A 76 -3.50 -1.08 -7.44
N ILE A 77 -2.50 -1.63 -6.75
CA ILE A 77 -2.07 -3.02 -6.87
C ILE A 77 -2.28 -3.70 -5.51
N GLY A 78 -3.29 -4.56 -5.44
CA GLY A 78 -3.55 -5.41 -4.29
C GLY A 78 -2.59 -6.60 -4.23
N ILE A 79 -1.95 -6.80 -3.08
CA ILE A 79 -1.00 -7.90 -2.86
C ILE A 79 -1.53 -8.77 -1.72
N ALA A 80 -2.03 -9.96 -2.07
CA ALA A 80 -2.43 -10.98 -1.12
C ALA A 80 -2.13 -12.36 -1.69
N ALA A 81 -1.25 -13.12 -1.04
CA ALA A 81 -0.95 -14.50 -1.46
C ALA A 81 -2.20 -15.40 -1.45
N SER A 82 -3.14 -15.12 -0.54
CA SER A 82 -4.41 -15.84 -0.42
C SER A 82 -5.41 -15.50 -1.54
N GLY A 83 -5.26 -14.36 -2.21
CA GLY A 83 -6.21 -13.81 -3.18
C GLY A 83 -7.58 -13.40 -2.60
N ARG A 84 -7.75 -13.41 -1.28
CA ARG A 84 -9.05 -13.19 -0.61
C ARG A 84 -8.97 -12.40 0.71
N THR A 85 -7.85 -11.73 0.95
CA THR A 85 -7.65 -10.94 2.17
C THR A 85 -8.60 -9.74 2.16
N PRO A 86 -9.50 -9.55 3.15
CA PRO A 86 -10.54 -8.52 3.09
C PRO A 86 -10.02 -7.08 2.94
N TYR A 87 -8.90 -6.73 3.57
CA TYR A 87 -8.27 -5.41 3.39
C TYR A 87 -7.84 -5.14 1.93
N VAL A 88 -7.64 -6.15 1.09
CA VAL A 88 -7.00 -6.05 -0.23
C VAL A 88 -7.99 -6.07 -1.38
#